data_AF-A0A8X7RRV0-F1
#
_entry.id   AF-A0A8X7RRV0-F1
#
_cell.length_a   1.000
_cell.length_b   1.000
_cell.length_c   1.000
_cell.angle_alpha   90.00
_cell.angle_beta   90.00
_cell.angle_gamma   90.00
#
_symmetry.space_group_name_H-M   'P 1'
#
loop_
_entity.id
_entity.type
_entity.pdbx_description
1 polymer ?
#
loop_
_entity_poly.entity_id
_entity_poly.type
_entity_poly.pdbx_seq_one_letter_code
_entity_poly.pdbx_strand_id
1 'polypeptide(L)'
;MTNADNKEGEKYKVFDTTKWSESKTKHALIPLIGCVPKKLLVYASKYTHEFEDSHSFGWKYDTEPSHDWSTLIANKNAELQRLTAIYKCP
;
A
#
# COMPACT_ATOMS: atom_id res chain seq x y z
N MET A 1 12.20 21.85 -50.65
CA MET A 1 13.39 22.23 -49.87
C MET A 1 13.35 21.47 -48.57
N THR A 2 14.50 20.98 -48.15
CA THR A 2 14.75 19.81 -47.32
C THR A 2 14.50 20.02 -45.83
N ASN A 3 14.53 18.87 -45.11
CA ASN A 3 14.80 18.64 -43.68
C ASN A 3 13.52 18.29 -42.89
N ALA A 4 13.28 17.02 -42.54
CA ALA A 4 13.98 16.18 -41.55
C ALA A 4 13.63 16.57 -40.11
N ASP A 5 13.42 15.53 -39.27
CA ASP A 5 13.30 15.49 -37.80
C ASP A 5 11.95 14.92 -37.36
N ASN A 6 11.85 13.92 -36.48
CA ASN A 6 12.72 12.85 -36.02
C ASN A 6 11.76 11.93 -35.23
N LYS A 7 12.08 10.63 -35.16
CA LYS A 7 11.36 9.67 -34.34
C LYS A 7 11.49 10.03 -32.85
N GLU A 8 10.37 10.23 -32.15
CA GLU A 8 10.31 10.06 -30.69
C GLU A 8 8.85 10.07 -30.23
N GLY A 9 8.43 9.07 -29.42
CA GLY A 9 7.17 9.21 -28.67
C GLY A 9 6.28 7.99 -28.48
N GLU A 10 6.69 6.77 -28.82
CA GLU A 10 6.02 5.56 -28.35
C GLU A 10 6.36 5.31 -26.86
N LYS A 11 6.00 6.22 -25.96
CA LYS A 11 6.27 6.05 -24.52
C LYS A 11 5.37 6.81 -23.55
N TYR A 12 4.22 7.28 -24.00
CA TYR A 12 3.18 7.76 -23.09
C TYR A 12 1.84 7.15 -23.50
N LYS A 13 1.52 5.98 -22.92
CA LYS A 13 0.12 5.57 -22.83
C LYS A 13 -0.55 6.59 -21.93
N VAL A 14 -1.24 7.56 -22.53
CA VAL A 14 -2.17 8.44 -21.84
C VAL A 14 -3.09 7.53 -21.02
N PHE A 15 -3.00 7.64 -19.70
CA PHE A 15 -3.83 6.87 -18.80
C PHE A 15 -5.24 7.43 -18.91
N ASP A 16 -6.00 6.88 -19.85
CA ASP A 16 -7.37 7.25 -20.14
C ASP A 16 -8.24 6.97 -18.90
N THR A 17 -8.64 8.04 -18.23
CA THR A 17 -9.44 8.01 -17.02
C THR A 17 -10.86 7.49 -17.27
N THR A 18 -11.30 7.38 -18.53
CA THR A 18 -12.64 6.89 -18.87
C THR A 18 -12.73 5.36 -18.91
N LYS A 19 -11.62 4.65 -19.10
CA LYS A 19 -11.58 3.17 -19.11
C LYS A 19 -11.54 2.50 -17.74
N TRP A 20 -11.45 3.29 -16.66
CA TRP A 20 -11.57 2.77 -15.29
C TRP A 20 -13.02 2.39 -14.93
N SER A 21 -13.98 2.67 -15.82
CA SER A 21 -15.40 2.54 -15.52
C SER A 21 -15.96 1.12 -15.63
N GLU A 22 -15.29 0.19 -16.30
CA GLU A 22 -15.90 -1.08 -16.71
C GLU A 22 -15.50 -2.30 -15.86
N SER A 23 -14.54 -2.16 -14.94
CA SER A 23 -14.19 -3.22 -13.99
C SER A 23 -15.18 -3.24 -12.82
N LYS A 24 -16.21 -4.06 -12.97
CA LYS A 24 -17.20 -4.47 -11.97
C LYS A 24 -16.58 -4.64 -10.57
N THR A 25 -16.79 -3.68 -9.66
CA THR A 25 -16.96 -3.78 -8.17
C THR A 25 -16.85 -2.37 -7.55
N LYS A 26 -17.62 -1.37 -8.00
CA LYS A 26 -17.41 0.03 -7.54
C LYS A 26 -17.95 0.34 -6.14
N HIS A 27 -18.77 -0.52 -5.54
CA HIS A 27 -19.42 -0.24 -4.25
C HIS A 27 -18.71 -0.84 -3.02
N ALA A 28 -17.70 -1.72 -3.19
CA ALA A 28 -17.02 -2.38 -2.06
C ALA A 28 -15.59 -1.85 -1.75
N LEU A 29 -15.08 -0.86 -2.50
CA LEU A 29 -13.67 -0.44 -2.40
C LEU A 29 -13.38 0.76 -1.49
N ILE A 30 -14.38 1.50 -1.02
CA ILE A 30 -14.14 2.74 -0.24
C ILE A 30 -13.37 2.50 1.07
N PRO A 31 -13.62 1.43 1.86
CA PRO A 31 -12.80 1.14 3.05
C PRO A 31 -11.36 0.73 2.72
N LEU A 32 -11.15 0.19 1.51
CA LEU A 32 -9.93 -0.50 1.13
C LEU A 32 -8.85 0.43 0.55
N ILE A 33 -9.22 1.65 0.12
CA ILE A 33 -8.29 2.62 -0.49
C ILE A 33 -7.88 3.74 0.49
N GLY A 34 -8.62 3.94 1.59
CA GLY A 34 -8.45 5.14 2.43
C GLY A 34 -7.80 4.90 3.79
N CYS A 35 -8.62 4.63 4.79
CA CYS A 35 -8.25 4.80 6.19
C CYS A 35 -7.61 3.56 6.82
N VAL A 36 -8.03 2.36 6.42
CA VAL A 36 -7.60 1.12 7.07
C VAL A 36 -6.16 0.76 6.70
N PRO A 37 -5.77 0.68 5.41
CA PRO A 37 -4.39 0.37 5.07
C PRO A 37 -3.44 1.45 5.59
N LYS A 38 -3.86 2.71 5.56
CA LYS A 38 -3.07 3.84 6.08
C LYS A 38 -2.83 3.71 7.59
N LYS A 39 -3.86 3.38 8.38
CA LYS A 39 -3.69 3.17 9.82
C LYS A 39 -2.71 2.04 10.12
N LEU A 40 -2.78 0.92 9.40
CA LEU A 40 -1.84 -0.18 9.58
C LEU A 40 -0.39 0.23 9.33
N LEU A 41 -0.13 1.03 8.28
CA LEU A 41 1.21 1.54 8.00
C LEU A 41 1.69 2.55 9.07
N VAL A 42 0.79 3.40 9.56
CA VAL A 42 1.12 4.32 10.67
C VAL A 42 1.46 3.56 11.95
N TYR A 43 0.73 2.48 12.28
CA TYR A 43 1.08 1.64 13.43
C TYR A 43 2.43 0.97 13.24
N ALA A 44 2.71 0.41 12.06
CA ALA A 44 4.00 -0.19 11.76
C ALA A 44 5.17 0.79 12.00
N SER A 45 5.01 2.05 11.59
CA SER A 45 6.05 3.09 11.79
C SER A 45 6.27 3.50 13.25
N LYS A 46 5.30 3.27 14.15
CA LYS A 46 5.46 3.63 15.57
C LYS A 46 6.37 2.68 16.33
N TYR A 47 6.41 1.41 15.92
CA TYR A 47 7.17 0.40 16.62
C TYR A 47 8.66 0.71 16.71
N THR A 48 9.24 1.42 15.73
CA THR A 48 10.63 1.88 15.80
C THR A 48 10.91 2.68 17.07
N HIS A 49 10.04 3.63 17.42
CA HIS A 49 10.20 4.44 18.63
C HIS A 49 9.84 3.66 19.90
N GLU A 50 8.83 2.79 19.83
CA GLU A 50 8.43 1.97 20.99
C GLU A 50 9.54 0.97 21.39
N PHE A 51 10.32 0.46 20.43
CA PHE A 51 11.49 -0.38 20.73
C PHE A 51 12.59 0.41 21.44
N GLU A 52 12.86 1.65 21.02
CA GLU A 52 13.83 2.53 21.70
C GLU A 52 13.40 2.81 23.16
N ASP A 53 12.13 3.17 23.36
CA ASP A 53 11.59 3.47 24.71
C ASP A 53 11.55 2.23 25.61
N SER A 54 11.33 1.04 25.03
CA SER A 54 11.24 -0.23 25.78
C SER A 54 12.51 -0.52 26.60
N HIS A 55 13.68 -0.07 26.14
CA HIS A 55 14.94 -0.24 26.87
C HIS A 55 14.92 0.45 28.24
N SER A 56 14.24 1.59 28.36
CA SER A 56 14.08 2.31 29.63
C SER A 56 13.21 1.55 30.64
N PHE A 57 12.35 0.65 30.16
CA PHE A 57 11.53 -0.24 30.99
C PHE A 57 12.22 -1.58 31.29
N GLY A 58 13.50 -1.73 30.94
CA GLY A 58 14.29 -2.93 31.24
C GLY A 58 14.18 -4.04 30.19
N TRP A 59 13.56 -3.78 29.03
CA TRP A 59 13.58 -4.72 27.92
C TRP A 59 14.98 -4.78 27.31
N LYS A 60 15.47 -6.01 27.12
CA LYS A 60 16.77 -6.30 26.52
C LYS A 60 16.56 -7.22 25.33
N TYR A 61 17.18 -6.88 24.21
CA TYR A 61 17.17 -7.67 22.99
C TYR A 61 18.61 -8.07 22.69
N ASP A 62 18.82 -9.33 22.29
CA ASP A 62 20.15 -9.80 21.88
C ASP A 62 20.54 -9.30 20.48
N THR A 63 19.57 -8.82 19.70
CA THR A 63 19.76 -8.27 18.36
C THR A 63 18.75 -7.15 18.12
N GLU A 64 19.17 -6.10 17.41
CA GLU A 64 18.31 -4.98 17.04
C GLU A 64 17.11 -5.49 16.21
N PRO A 65 15.87 -5.08 16.53
CA PRO A 65 14.70 -5.45 15.75
C PRO A 65 14.82 -4.98 14.30
N SER A 66 14.76 -5.92 13.36
CA SER A 66 14.76 -5.62 11.93
C SER A 66 13.34 -5.55 11.38
N HIS A 67 13.09 -4.56 10.52
CA HIS A 67 11.79 -4.37 9.90
C HIS A 67 11.77 -4.93 8.47
N ASP A 68 11.04 -6.02 8.25
CA ASP A 68 10.78 -6.56 6.91
C ASP A 68 9.53 -5.93 6.28
N TRP A 69 9.77 -5.09 5.27
CA TRP A 69 8.72 -4.43 4.50
C TRP A 69 7.83 -5.42 3.73
N SER A 70 8.40 -6.51 3.23
CA SER A 70 7.65 -7.46 2.41
C SER A 70 6.57 -8.19 3.22
N THR A 71 6.92 -8.62 4.44
CA THR A 71 6.00 -9.20 5.41
C THR A 71 4.89 -8.22 5.81
N LEU A 72 5.21 -6.94 6.04
CA LEU A 72 4.21 -5.92 6.38
C LEU A 72 3.15 -5.78 5.27
N ILE A 73 3.59 -5.71 4.01
CA ILE A 73 2.67 -5.56 2.86
C ILE A 73 1.83 -6.81 2.66
N ALA A 74 2.40 -8.01 2.82
CA ALA A 74 1.66 -9.26 2.75
C ALA A 74 0.54 -9.33 3.79
N ASN A 75 0.85 -9.01 5.05
CA ASN A 75 -0.12 -9.01 6.15
C ASN A 75 -1.21 -7.94 5.97
N LYS A 76 -0.83 -6.74 5.52
CA LYS A 76 -1.79 -5.67 5.16
C LYS A 76 -2.75 -6.14 4.07
N ASN A 77 -2.26 -6.83 3.05
CA ASN A 77 -3.10 -7.33 1.94
C ASN A 77 -4.04 -8.45 2.40
N ALA A 78 -3.58 -9.36 3.24
CA ALA A 78 -4.41 -10.42 3.82
C ALA A 78 -5.57 -9.82 4.65
N GLU A 79 -5.27 -8.81 5.48
CA GLU A 79 -6.30 -8.14 6.29
C GLU A 79 -7.31 -7.37 5.42
N LEU A 80 -6.84 -6.79 4.31
CA LEU A 80 -7.70 -6.16 3.32
C LEU A 80 -8.67 -7.16 2.69
N GLN A 81 -8.19 -8.35 2.34
CA GLN A 81 -8.99 -9.43 1.78
C GLN A 81 -10.05 -9.92 2.79
N ARG A 82 -9.67 -10.09 4.07
CA ARG A 82 -10.58 -10.48 5.14
C ARG A 82 -11.72 -9.47 5.32
N LEU A 83 -11.39 -8.17 5.37
CA LEU A 83 -12.38 -7.10 5.49
C LEU A 83 -13.29 -7.04 4.25
N THR A 84 -12.71 -7.22 3.06
CA THR A 84 -13.49 -7.29 1.81
C THR A 84 -14.50 -8.42 1.85
N ALA A 85 -14.15 -9.58 2.43
CA ALA A 85 -15.06 -10.71 2.57
C ALA A 85 -16.21 -10.44 3.55
N ILE A 86 -15.96 -9.69 4.63
CA ILE A 86 -17.00 -9.33 5.64
C ILE A 86 -17.95 -8.26 5.10
N TYR A 87 -17.43 -7.25 4.39
CA TYR A 87 -18.23 -6.14 3.88
C TYR A 87 -18.90 -6.45 2.53
N LYS A 88 -18.57 -7.56 1.88
CA LYS A 88 -19.33 -8.09 0.75
C LYS A 88 -20.47 -8.96 1.27
N CYS A 89 -21.58 -8.33 1.60
CA CYS A 89 -22.88 -9.01 1.74
C CYS A 89 -23.45 -9.29 0.33
N PRO A 90 -24.20 -10.41 0.12
CA PRO A 90 -24.76 -10.83 -1.18
C PRO A 90 -25.65 -9.80 -1.88
#